data_AF-A0A177WNF3-F1
#
_entry.id   AF-A0A177WNF3-F1
#
_cell.length_a   1.000
_cell.length_b   1.000
_cell.length_c   1.000
_cell.angle_alpha   90.00
_cell.angle_beta   90.00
_cell.angle_gamma   90.00
#
_symmetry.space_group_name_H-M   'P 1'
#
loop_
_entity.id
_entity.type
_entity.pdbx_description
1 polymer ?
#
loop_
_entity_poly.entity_id
_entity_poly.type
_entity_poly.pdbx_seq_one_letter_code
_entity_poly.pdbx_strand_id
1 'polypeptide(L)'
;MVVLSFDTVRRGQNIIGREFEYVQGSLHNRAAFMSKYSQALHQDGKYSITELHQLAELICPDFPLSIIESTRDIVYHILEIQPLEISNNTIVPSSIFKAALRVCFIYHEMLEYLLGKIKLQFNTFCRCVASSEPWTATELEAIGAGIISCIEQLQSNNCASRNIIPPSRSVHDAVEYAIKSKAMYSATSPVDLSRLMYLNMCTKWIKDDKHILADVEALFKL
;
A
#
# COMPACT_ATOMS: atom_id res chain seq x y z
N MET A 1 -15.64 -22.97 -30.26
CA MET A 1 -16.26 -21.93 -29.42
C MET A 1 -15.30 -20.75 -29.37
N VAL A 2 -15.57 -19.68 -30.13
CA VAL A 2 -14.68 -18.50 -30.18
C VAL A 2 -14.92 -17.73 -28.90
N VAL A 3 -13.97 -17.77 -27.98
CA VAL A 3 -13.93 -16.80 -26.88
C VAL A 3 -13.61 -15.46 -27.53
N LEU A 4 -14.60 -14.58 -27.63
CA LEU A 4 -14.38 -13.20 -28.10
C LEU A 4 -13.36 -12.54 -27.18
N SER A 5 -12.40 -11.77 -27.72
CA SER A 5 -11.29 -11.21 -26.93
C SER A 5 -11.75 -10.40 -25.71
N PHE A 6 -12.96 -9.83 -25.79
CA PHE A 6 -13.61 -9.12 -24.69
C PHE A 6 -13.96 -10.02 -23.49
N ASP A 7 -14.36 -11.27 -23.69
CA ASP A 7 -14.64 -12.21 -22.59
C ASP A 7 -13.35 -12.66 -21.87
N THR A 8 -12.22 -12.67 -22.57
CA THR A 8 -10.90 -12.92 -21.98
C THR A 8 -10.48 -11.76 -21.08
N VAL A 9 -10.71 -10.52 -21.51
CA VAL A 9 -10.42 -9.30 -20.73
C VAL A 9 -11.36 -9.17 -19.53
N ARG A 10 -12.66 -9.42 -19.72
CA ARG A 10 -13.66 -9.39 -18.63
C ARG A 10 -13.35 -10.40 -17.53
N ARG A 11 -12.84 -11.58 -17.90
CA ARG A 11 -12.42 -12.63 -16.94
C ARG A 11 -11.00 -12.42 -16.38
N GLY A 12 -10.34 -11.31 -16.70
CA GLY A 12 -8.99 -10.99 -16.25
C GLY A 12 -7.94 -12.01 -16.72
N GLN A 13 -8.18 -12.70 -17.84
CA GLN A 13 -7.23 -13.65 -18.41
C GLN A 13 -6.17 -12.94 -19.27
N ASN A 14 -6.39 -11.68 -19.62
CA ASN A 14 -5.50 -10.87 -20.44
C ASN A 14 -4.14 -10.54 -19.78
N ILE A 15 -4.01 -10.77 -18.47
CA ILE A 15 -2.82 -10.41 -17.68
C ILE A 15 -1.77 -11.51 -17.68
N ILE A 16 -2.15 -12.78 -17.79
CA ILE A 16 -1.20 -13.90 -17.61
C ILE A 16 -0.10 -13.81 -18.67
N GLY A 17 1.16 -13.78 -18.22
CA GLY A 17 2.35 -13.68 -19.06
C GLY A 17 2.59 -12.29 -19.65
N ARG A 18 1.94 -11.24 -19.12
CA ARG A 18 2.17 -9.85 -19.54
C ARG A 18 3.30 -9.20 -18.76
N GLU A 19 3.93 -8.23 -19.41
CA GLU A 19 4.89 -7.32 -18.81
C GLU A 19 4.23 -6.43 -17.76
N PHE A 20 5.02 -6.04 -16.76
CA PHE A 20 4.56 -5.26 -15.61
C PHE A 20 3.98 -3.92 -16.04
N GLU A 21 4.55 -3.29 -17.08
CA GLU A 21 4.03 -2.04 -17.65
C GLU A 21 2.56 -2.17 -18.08
N TYR A 22 2.20 -3.29 -18.71
CA TYR A 22 0.82 -3.56 -19.09
C TYR A 22 -0.06 -3.80 -17.86
N VAL A 23 0.43 -4.57 -16.88
CA VAL A 23 -0.31 -4.89 -15.66
C VAL A 23 -0.58 -3.64 -14.84
N GLN A 24 0.40 -2.75 -14.68
CA GLN A 24 0.24 -1.49 -13.94
C GLN A 24 -0.53 -0.43 -14.73
N GLY A 25 -0.59 -0.51 -16.06
CA GLY A 25 -1.07 0.55 -16.94
C GLY A 25 -2.55 0.93 -16.79
N SER A 26 -3.35 0.09 -16.14
CA SER A 26 -4.72 0.43 -15.75
C SER A 26 -5.13 -0.26 -14.46
N LEU A 27 -6.06 0.37 -13.75
CA LEU A 27 -6.67 -0.19 -12.56
C LEU A 27 -7.31 -1.57 -12.81
N HIS A 28 -8.02 -1.73 -13.94
CA HIS A 28 -8.61 -3.02 -14.33
C HIS A 28 -7.56 -4.13 -14.40
N ASN A 29 -6.39 -3.84 -14.99
CA ASN A 29 -5.31 -4.81 -15.11
C ASN A 29 -4.69 -5.16 -13.75
N ARG A 30 -4.50 -4.18 -12.85
CA ARG A 30 -4.02 -4.44 -11.48
C ARG A 30 -5.00 -5.29 -10.69
N ALA A 31 -6.29 -4.98 -10.80
CA ALA A 31 -7.36 -5.75 -10.19
C ALA A 31 -7.36 -7.19 -10.72
N ALA A 32 -7.12 -7.38 -12.02
CA ALA A 32 -7.12 -8.70 -12.65
C ALA A 32 -5.89 -9.51 -12.22
N PHE A 33 -4.72 -8.87 -12.12
CA PHE A 33 -3.54 -9.46 -11.48
C PHE A 33 -3.85 -9.89 -10.05
N MET A 34 -4.41 -9.01 -9.21
CA MET A 34 -4.71 -9.32 -7.81
C MET A 34 -5.69 -10.49 -7.66
N SER A 35 -6.66 -10.59 -8.57
CA SER A 35 -7.60 -11.71 -8.61
C SER A 35 -6.89 -13.03 -8.91
N LYS A 36 -6.04 -13.08 -9.96
CA LYS A 36 -5.25 -14.27 -10.31
C LYS A 36 -4.24 -14.64 -9.23
N TYR A 37 -3.56 -13.65 -8.67
CA TYR A 37 -2.60 -13.84 -7.59
C TYR A 37 -3.28 -14.39 -6.33
N SER A 38 -4.46 -13.86 -5.99
CA SER A 38 -5.24 -14.37 -4.86
C SER A 38 -5.71 -15.82 -5.06
N GLN A 39 -6.02 -16.23 -6.30
CA GLN A 39 -6.40 -17.60 -6.64
C GLN A 39 -5.22 -18.58 -6.55
N ALA A 40 -3.99 -18.12 -6.80
CA ALA A 40 -2.78 -18.93 -6.66
C ALA A 40 -2.40 -19.21 -5.19
N LEU A 41 -2.91 -18.40 -4.26
CA LEU A 41 -2.61 -18.50 -2.84
C LEU A 41 -3.69 -19.27 -2.08
N HIS A 42 -3.29 -20.31 -1.34
CA HIS A 42 -4.20 -21.00 -0.43
C HIS A 42 -4.69 -20.05 0.67
N GLN A 43 -5.96 -20.18 1.07
CA GLN A 43 -6.60 -19.30 2.05
C GLN A 43 -5.86 -19.27 3.39
N ASP A 44 -5.40 -20.43 3.87
CA ASP A 44 -4.60 -20.58 5.09
C ASP A 44 -3.12 -20.84 4.79
N GLY A 45 -2.71 -20.57 3.55
CA GLY A 45 -1.33 -20.73 3.11
C GLY A 45 -0.39 -19.79 3.86
N LYS A 46 0.82 -20.27 4.10
CA LYS A 46 1.91 -19.48 4.66
C LYS A 46 3.10 -19.60 3.71
N TYR A 47 3.68 -18.48 3.36
CA TYR A 47 4.70 -18.41 2.32
C TYR A 47 5.84 -17.49 2.75
N SER A 48 7.06 -17.81 2.35
CA SER A 48 8.17 -16.86 2.38
C SER A 48 7.95 -15.72 1.39
N ILE A 49 8.64 -14.60 1.60
CA ILE A 49 8.58 -13.45 0.70
C ILE A 49 9.08 -13.82 -0.71
N THR A 50 10.10 -14.68 -0.79
CA THR A 50 10.62 -15.21 -2.05
C THR A 50 9.57 -16.02 -2.81
N GLU A 51 8.87 -16.95 -2.14
CA GLU A 51 7.78 -17.72 -2.77
C GLU A 51 6.65 -16.81 -3.23
N LEU A 52 6.30 -15.78 -2.45
CA LEU A 52 5.27 -14.81 -2.81
C LEU A 52 5.65 -14.00 -4.06
N HIS A 53 6.93 -13.64 -4.21
CA HIS A 53 7.43 -12.99 -5.42
C HIS A 53 7.43 -13.94 -6.62
N GLN A 54 7.94 -15.16 -6.46
CA GLN A 54 7.94 -16.18 -7.52
C GLN A 54 6.53 -16.50 -8.01
N LEU A 55 5.55 -16.58 -7.10
CA LEU A 55 4.14 -16.75 -7.47
C LEU A 55 3.59 -15.56 -8.25
N ALA A 56 4.08 -14.34 -8.02
CA ALA A 56 3.73 -13.17 -8.81
C ALA A 56 4.34 -13.25 -10.22
N GLU A 57 5.59 -13.72 -10.32
CA GLU A 57 6.32 -13.90 -11.58
C GLU A 57 5.67 -14.94 -12.50
N LEU A 58 4.98 -15.95 -11.94
CA LEU A 58 4.19 -16.89 -12.73
C LEU A 58 3.05 -16.21 -13.51
N ILE A 59 2.58 -15.06 -13.05
CA ILE A 59 1.48 -14.31 -13.67
C ILE A 59 2.03 -13.12 -14.48
N CYS A 60 3.07 -12.45 -13.98
CA CYS A 60 3.71 -11.28 -14.56
C CYS A 60 5.24 -11.46 -14.49
N PRO A 61 5.92 -11.94 -15.55
CA PRO A 61 7.30 -12.43 -15.49
C PRO A 61 8.35 -11.44 -14.97
N ASP A 62 8.10 -10.14 -15.12
CA ASP A 62 8.94 -9.02 -14.70
C ASP A 62 8.33 -8.26 -13.50
N PHE A 63 7.50 -8.92 -12.69
CA PHE A 63 6.87 -8.28 -11.53
C PHE A 63 7.94 -7.73 -10.57
N PRO A 64 7.87 -6.45 -10.18
CA PRO A 64 8.96 -5.80 -9.46
C PRO A 64 9.05 -6.28 -8.02
N LEU A 65 10.27 -6.68 -7.63
CA LEU A 65 10.58 -7.05 -6.25
C LEU A 65 10.31 -5.90 -5.27
N SER A 66 10.48 -4.65 -5.67
CA SER A 66 10.25 -3.48 -4.82
C SER A 66 8.81 -3.38 -4.28
N ILE A 67 7.81 -3.84 -5.04
CA ILE A 67 6.41 -3.89 -4.58
C ILE A 67 6.23 -4.99 -3.54
N ILE A 68 6.89 -6.14 -3.73
CA ILE A 68 6.89 -7.24 -2.76
C ILE A 68 7.59 -6.81 -1.46
N GLU A 69 8.72 -6.11 -1.54
CA GLU A 69 9.44 -5.59 -0.38
C GLU A 69 8.64 -4.52 0.37
N SER A 70 7.99 -3.60 -0.36
CA SER A 70 7.10 -2.60 0.26
C SER A 70 5.93 -3.27 0.98
N THR A 71 5.37 -4.34 0.39
CA THR A 71 4.32 -5.15 1.00
C THR A 71 4.83 -5.89 2.24
N ARG A 72 6.01 -6.51 2.16
CA ARG A 72 6.68 -7.19 3.27
C ARG A 72 6.82 -6.25 4.47
N ASP A 73 7.29 -5.03 4.24
CA ASP A 73 7.54 -4.06 5.31
C ASP A 73 6.25 -3.71 6.06
N ILE A 74 5.11 -3.61 5.37
CA ILE A 74 3.79 -3.44 6.00
C ILE A 74 3.38 -4.69 6.79
N VAL A 75 3.54 -5.88 6.20
CA VAL A 75 3.17 -7.14 6.86
C VAL A 75 3.98 -7.35 8.13
N TYR A 76 5.28 -7.10 8.11
CA TYR A 76 6.15 -7.22 9.27
C TYR A 76 5.77 -6.21 10.35
N HIS A 77 5.42 -4.98 9.96
CA HIS A 77 4.90 -3.99 10.89
C HIS A 77 3.60 -4.44 11.56
N ILE A 78 2.65 -5.00 10.79
CA ILE A 78 1.37 -5.50 11.32
C ILE A 78 1.56 -6.70 12.26
N LEU A 79 2.50 -7.58 11.92
CA LEU A 79 2.81 -8.78 12.71
C LEU A 79 3.78 -8.51 13.86
N GLU A 80 4.21 -7.26 14.04
CA GLU A 80 5.18 -6.83 15.06
C GLU A 80 6.50 -7.64 15.01
N ILE A 81 6.87 -8.11 13.82
CA ILE A 81 8.08 -8.89 13.59
C ILE A 81 9.29 -7.98 13.79
N GLN A 82 10.17 -8.38 14.70
CA GLN A 82 11.34 -7.57 15.03
C GLN A 82 12.36 -7.61 13.88
N PRO A 83 13.12 -6.53 13.63
CA PRO A 83 14.14 -6.51 12.57
C PRO A 83 15.16 -7.64 12.66
N LEU A 84 15.47 -8.10 13.87
CA LEU A 84 16.38 -9.22 14.15
C LEU A 84 15.82 -10.59 13.76
N GLU A 85 14.51 -10.70 13.59
CA GLU A 85 13.79 -11.93 13.19
C GLU A 85 13.53 -11.98 11.68
N ILE A 86 13.86 -10.90 10.97
CA ILE A 86 13.74 -10.85 9.51
C ILE A 86 14.84 -11.72 8.92
N SER A 87 14.42 -12.84 8.36
CA SER A 87 15.25 -13.72 7.54
C SER A 87 14.64 -13.84 6.15
N ASN A 88 15.44 -14.24 5.17
CA ASN A 88 14.93 -14.49 3.81
C ASN A 88 13.83 -15.56 3.77
N ASN A 89 13.71 -16.38 4.82
CA ASN A 89 12.72 -17.43 4.96
C ASN A 89 11.60 -17.07 5.95
N THR A 90 11.48 -15.81 6.37
CA THR A 90 10.37 -15.41 7.25
C THR A 90 9.05 -15.65 6.54
N ILE A 91 8.26 -16.56 7.10
CA ILE A 91 7.00 -17.03 6.53
C ILE A 91 5.87 -16.15 7.05
N VAL A 92 5.03 -15.64 6.14
CA VAL A 92 3.89 -14.79 6.48
C VAL A 92 2.56 -15.44 6.05
N PRO A 93 1.45 -15.20 6.78
CA PRO A 93 0.13 -15.64 6.35
C PRO A 93 -0.28 -14.99 5.03
N SER A 94 -0.81 -15.80 4.10
CA SER A 94 -1.24 -15.31 2.78
C SER A 94 -2.36 -14.28 2.88
N SER A 95 -3.25 -14.40 3.87
CA SER A 95 -4.38 -13.49 4.09
C SER A 95 -3.92 -12.05 4.32
N ILE A 96 -2.98 -11.84 5.25
CA ILE A 96 -2.44 -10.52 5.57
C ILE A 96 -1.59 -9.99 4.42
N PHE A 97 -0.77 -10.85 3.81
CA PHE A 97 0.05 -10.45 2.67
C PHE A 97 -0.80 -10.00 1.47
N LYS A 98 -1.87 -10.74 1.14
CA LYS A 98 -2.81 -10.34 0.08
C LYS A 98 -3.43 -8.98 0.34
N ALA A 99 -3.88 -8.72 1.58
CA ALA A 99 -4.47 -7.44 1.94
C ALA A 99 -3.44 -6.30 1.83
N ALA A 100 -2.21 -6.51 2.32
CA ALA A 100 -1.13 -5.54 2.19
C ALA A 100 -0.73 -5.30 0.72
N LEU A 101 -0.63 -6.35 -0.09
CA LEU A 101 -0.28 -6.24 -1.50
C LEU A 101 -1.35 -5.46 -2.26
N ARG A 102 -2.63 -5.65 -1.95
CA ARG A 102 -3.71 -4.84 -2.54
C ARG A 102 -3.49 -3.36 -2.25
N VAL A 103 -3.19 -2.99 -1.00
CA VAL A 103 -2.92 -1.59 -0.66
C VAL A 103 -1.72 -1.07 -1.44
N CYS A 104 -0.58 -1.76 -1.38
CA CYS A 104 0.65 -1.39 -2.08
C CYS A 104 0.47 -1.24 -3.58
N PHE A 105 -0.28 -2.15 -4.20
CA PHE A 105 -0.33 -2.27 -5.65
C PHE A 105 -1.47 -1.48 -6.28
N ILE A 106 -2.66 -1.50 -5.67
CA ILE A 106 -3.82 -0.73 -6.16
C ILE A 106 -3.60 0.77 -5.96
N TYR A 107 -3.05 1.17 -4.81
CA TYR A 107 -2.78 2.57 -4.48
C TYR A 107 -1.33 2.99 -4.70
N HIS A 108 -0.57 2.25 -5.52
CA HIS A 108 0.88 2.43 -5.66
C HIS A 108 1.29 3.90 -5.90
N GLU A 109 0.76 4.56 -6.94
CA GLU A 109 1.18 5.93 -7.25
C GLU A 109 0.81 6.93 -6.15
N MET A 110 -0.34 6.72 -5.50
CA MET A 110 -0.79 7.56 -4.40
C MET A 110 0.09 7.36 -3.17
N LEU A 111 0.44 6.12 -2.84
CA LEU A 111 1.33 5.78 -1.72
C LEU A 111 2.72 6.37 -1.92
N GLU A 112 3.27 6.32 -3.13
CA GLU A 112 4.56 6.95 -3.43
C GLU A 112 4.50 8.48 -3.28
N TYR A 113 3.45 9.11 -3.82
CA TYR A 113 3.23 10.54 -3.65
C TYR A 113 3.10 10.92 -2.17
N LEU A 114 2.27 10.17 -1.44
CA LEU A 114 1.99 10.38 -0.03
C LEU A 114 3.27 10.25 0.79
N LEU A 115 4.05 9.20 0.58
CA LEU A 115 5.34 9.01 1.25
C LEU A 115 6.29 10.18 0.97
N GLY A 116 6.33 10.68 -0.27
CA GLY A 116 7.09 11.87 -0.63
C GLY A 116 6.63 13.12 0.13
N LYS A 117 5.32 13.34 0.26
CA LYS A 117 4.77 14.47 1.03
C LYS A 117 5.00 14.35 2.52
N ILE A 118 4.82 13.16 3.09
CA ILE A 118 5.13 12.87 4.49
C ILE A 118 6.59 13.23 4.78
N LYS A 119 7.53 12.72 3.97
CA LYS A 119 8.97 13.04 4.08
C LYS A 119 9.24 14.54 4.02
N LEU A 120 8.60 15.25 3.09
CA LEU A 120 8.76 16.69 2.94
C LEU A 120 8.24 17.46 4.18
N GLN A 121 7.09 17.09 4.72
CA GLN A 121 6.51 17.73 5.91
C GLN A 121 7.42 17.55 7.12
N PHE A 122 7.87 16.32 7.40
CA PHE A 122 8.78 16.04 8.51
C PHE A 122 10.11 16.78 8.36
N ASN A 123 10.70 16.80 7.16
CA ASN A 123 11.94 17.54 6.91
C ASN A 123 11.79 19.05 7.06
N THR A 124 10.65 19.61 6.66
CA THR A 124 10.36 21.04 6.82
C THR A 124 10.22 21.40 8.30
N PHE A 125 9.50 20.57 9.05
CA PHE A 125 9.28 20.77 10.47
C PHE A 125 10.59 20.72 11.28
N CYS A 126 11.46 19.74 11.03
CA CYS A 126 12.76 19.64 11.70
C CYS A 126 13.69 20.83 11.46
N ARG A 127 13.56 21.53 10.33
CA ARG A 127 14.35 22.75 10.07
C ARG A 127 13.89 23.93 10.92
N CYS A 128 12.66 23.90 11.42
CA CYS A 128 12.05 24.97 12.20
C CYS A 128 12.21 24.77 13.71
N VAL A 129 12.49 23.55 14.19
CA VAL A 129 12.58 23.21 15.61
C VAL A 129 13.98 22.68 15.95
N ALA A 130 14.72 23.38 16.81
CA ALA A 130 16.00 22.92 17.32
C ALA A 130 15.79 21.76 18.32
N SER A 131 16.08 20.53 17.92
CA SER A 131 15.67 19.31 18.64
C SER A 131 16.59 18.92 19.80
N SER A 132 16.01 18.56 20.95
CA SER A 132 16.58 17.48 21.80
C SER A 132 15.53 16.64 22.55
N GLU A 133 14.24 16.73 22.23
CA GLU A 133 13.18 16.00 22.93
C GLU A 133 12.34 15.12 21.98
N PRO A 134 11.65 14.08 22.50
CA PRO A 134 10.71 13.28 21.71
C PRO A 134 9.59 14.16 21.15
N TRP A 135 9.11 13.79 19.96
CA TRP A 135 8.05 14.49 19.23
C TRP A 135 6.79 14.66 20.08
N THR A 136 6.27 15.89 20.15
CA THR A 136 5.07 16.21 20.92
C THR A 136 3.81 15.90 20.11
N ALA A 137 2.69 15.68 20.80
CA ALA A 137 1.40 15.41 20.17
C ALA A 137 0.98 16.56 19.22
N THR A 138 1.20 17.82 19.63
CA THR A 138 0.87 19.01 18.83
C THR A 138 1.67 19.08 17.53
N GLU A 139 2.95 18.69 17.55
CA GLU A 139 3.80 18.65 16.35
C GLU A 139 3.29 17.59 15.36
N LEU A 140 2.95 16.40 15.87
CA LEU A 140 2.40 15.33 15.03
C LEU A 140 1.02 15.68 14.46
N GLU A 141 0.17 16.37 15.23
CA GLU A 141 -1.13 16.87 14.77
C GLU A 141 -0.98 17.91 13.66
N ALA A 142 -0.06 18.87 13.81
CA ALA A 142 0.22 19.88 12.79
C ALA A 142 0.71 19.24 11.48
N ILE A 143 1.60 18.25 11.57
CA ILE A 143 2.09 17.48 10.41
C ILE A 143 0.95 16.68 9.78
N GLY A 144 0.10 16.05 10.60
CA GLY A 144 -1.12 15.35 10.17
C GLY A 144 -2.05 16.23 9.34
N ALA A 145 -2.36 17.42 9.85
CA ALA A 145 -3.18 18.40 9.15
C ALA A 145 -2.55 18.81 7.81
N GLY A 146 -1.23 18.98 7.76
CA GLY A 146 -0.48 19.26 6.54
C GLY A 146 -0.60 18.12 5.50
N ILE A 147 -0.49 16.86 5.93
CA ILE A 147 -0.66 15.68 5.08
C ILE A 147 -2.08 15.61 4.52
N ILE A 148 -3.09 15.76 5.38
CA ILE A 148 -4.50 15.78 5.01
C ILE A 148 -4.77 16.84 3.95
N SER A 149 -4.33 18.07 4.19
CA SER A 149 -4.52 19.18 3.24
C SER A 149 -3.89 18.89 1.88
N CYS A 150 -2.70 18.28 1.84
CA CYS A 150 -2.06 17.88 0.58
C CYS A 150 -2.88 16.85 -0.20
N ILE A 151 -3.57 15.94 0.48
CA ILE A 151 -4.36 14.89 -0.16
C ILE A 151 -5.71 15.44 -0.64
N GLU A 152 -6.33 16.34 0.11
CA GLU A 152 -7.54 17.06 -0.33
C GLU A 152 -7.26 17.94 -1.56
N GLN A 153 -6.08 18.58 -1.60
CA GLN A 153 -5.60 19.29 -2.78
C GLN A 153 -5.38 18.35 -3.97
N LEU A 154 -4.86 17.14 -3.75
CA LEU A 154 -4.78 16.15 -4.81
C LEU A 154 -6.17 15.78 -5.32
N GLN A 155 -7.09 15.43 -4.43
CA GLN A 155 -8.45 14.99 -4.79
C GLN A 155 -9.19 16.05 -5.60
N SER A 156 -9.09 17.33 -5.21
CA SER A 156 -9.70 18.45 -5.92
C SER A 156 -9.06 18.71 -7.28
N ASN A 157 -7.74 18.52 -7.42
CA ASN A 157 -7.04 18.64 -8.70
C ASN A 157 -7.14 17.39 -9.58
N ASN A 158 -7.66 16.27 -9.05
CA ASN A 158 -7.64 14.97 -9.71
C ASN A 158 -8.73 14.79 -10.79
N CYS A 159 -9.07 15.85 -11.51
CA CYS A 159 -10.11 15.83 -12.54
C CYS A 159 -9.73 14.97 -13.78
N ALA A 160 -8.49 14.43 -13.85
CA ALA A 160 -7.99 13.74 -15.03
C ALA A 160 -7.00 12.56 -14.82
N SER A 161 -6.60 12.20 -13.59
CA SER A 161 -5.58 11.13 -13.43
C SER A 161 -6.19 9.74 -13.21
N ARG A 162 -5.50 8.71 -13.72
CA ARG A 162 -5.85 7.28 -13.58
C ARG A 162 -5.69 6.74 -12.14
N ASN A 163 -5.36 7.60 -11.18
CA ASN A 163 -5.01 7.21 -9.82
C ASN A 163 -6.29 7.06 -8.99
N ILE A 164 -6.49 5.89 -8.38
CA ILE A 164 -7.47 5.80 -7.30
C ILE A 164 -6.89 6.54 -6.11
N ILE A 165 -7.65 7.52 -5.62
CA ILE A 165 -7.39 8.15 -4.33
C ILE A 165 -8.43 7.63 -3.35
N PRO A 166 -8.04 7.11 -2.18
CA PRO A 166 -9.00 6.74 -1.13
C PRO A 166 -9.91 7.93 -0.79
N PRO A 167 -11.15 7.69 -0.35
CA PRO A 167 -12.04 8.78 0.09
C PRO A 167 -11.40 9.63 1.18
N SER A 168 -11.64 10.94 1.20
CA SER A 168 -11.02 11.87 2.17
C SER A 168 -11.18 11.38 3.61
N ARG A 169 -12.36 10.88 3.97
CA ARG A 169 -12.61 10.28 5.29
C ARG A 169 -11.64 9.14 5.63
N SER A 170 -11.40 8.23 4.68
CA SER A 170 -10.49 7.10 4.88
C SER A 170 -9.04 7.56 5.07
N VAL A 171 -8.66 8.65 4.41
CA VAL A 171 -7.34 9.27 4.58
C VAL A 171 -7.22 9.91 5.97
N HIS A 172 -8.21 10.72 6.38
CA HIS A 172 -8.25 11.33 7.71
C HIS A 172 -8.16 10.27 8.82
N ASP A 173 -8.98 9.23 8.75
CA ASP A 173 -8.99 8.13 9.72
C ASP A 173 -7.62 7.42 9.81
N ALA A 174 -6.92 7.27 8.68
CA ALA A 174 -5.59 6.67 8.61
C ALA A 174 -4.50 7.56 9.20
N VAL A 175 -4.53 8.86 8.92
CA VAL A 175 -3.60 9.85 9.48
C VAL A 175 -3.80 9.96 11.00
N GLU A 176 -5.05 10.04 11.45
CA GLU A 176 -5.38 10.09 12.88
C GLU A 176 -4.92 8.82 13.60
N TYR A 177 -5.17 7.65 13.00
CA TYR A 177 -4.69 6.37 13.52
C TYR A 177 -3.15 6.35 13.65
N ALA A 178 -2.45 6.87 12.65
CA ALA A 178 -1.00 6.89 12.62
C ALA A 178 -0.39 7.81 13.67
N ILE A 179 -0.92 9.03 13.84
CA ILE A 179 -0.44 10.00 14.83
C ILE A 179 -0.65 9.51 16.27
N LYS A 180 -1.75 8.81 16.52
CA LYS A 180 -2.05 8.23 17.84
C LYS A 180 -1.21 6.98 18.15
N SER A 181 -0.43 6.48 17.20
CA SER A 181 0.43 5.32 17.42
C SER A 181 1.58 5.65 18.36
N LYS A 182 1.75 4.83 19.41
CA LYS A 182 2.85 4.96 20.38
C LYS A 182 4.23 4.88 19.71
N ALA A 183 4.33 4.16 18.59
CA ALA A 183 5.59 4.01 17.85
C ALA A 183 6.11 5.34 17.29
N MET A 184 5.23 6.32 17.02
CA MET A 184 5.62 7.64 16.50
C MET A 184 6.53 8.39 17.49
N TYR A 185 6.29 8.23 18.78
CA TYR A 185 7.04 8.90 19.86
C TYR A 185 8.42 8.27 20.10
N SER A 186 8.64 7.04 19.62
CA SER A 186 9.95 6.37 19.69
C SER A 186 10.87 6.63 18.51
N ALA A 187 10.39 7.38 17.50
CA ALA A 187 11.15 7.63 16.29
C ALA A 187 12.31 8.60 16.54
N THR A 188 13.50 8.24 16.07
CA THR A 188 14.75 8.98 16.30
C THR A 188 15.12 9.89 15.13
N SER A 189 14.46 9.75 13.97
CA SER A 189 14.74 10.55 12.79
C SER A 189 13.47 10.90 11.99
N PRO A 190 13.52 11.94 11.14
CA PRO A 190 12.41 12.30 10.24
C PRO A 190 12.09 11.19 9.23
N VAL A 191 13.11 10.42 8.86
CA VAL A 191 12.98 9.28 7.96
C VAL A 191 12.19 8.16 8.63
N ASP A 192 12.51 7.86 9.89
CA ASP A 192 11.81 6.83 10.67
C ASP A 192 10.36 7.23 10.94
N LEU A 193 10.11 8.51 11.25
CA LEU A 193 8.76 9.05 11.38
C LEU A 193 7.94 8.91 10.11
N SER A 194 8.55 9.27 8.98
CA SER A 194 7.88 9.17 7.69
C SER A 194 7.51 7.72 7.37
N ARG A 195 8.42 6.79 7.68
CA ARG A 195 8.21 5.36 7.53
C ARG A 195 7.10 4.86 8.47
N LEU A 196 7.12 5.22 9.74
CA LEU A 196 6.12 4.79 10.73
C LEU A 196 4.73 5.36 10.41
N MET A 197 4.64 6.62 10.01
CA MET A 197 3.40 7.24 9.54
C MET A 197 2.81 6.43 8.38
N TYR A 198 3.63 6.17 7.36
CA TYR A 198 3.24 5.37 6.20
C TYR A 198 2.75 3.97 6.61
N LEU A 199 3.51 3.24 7.42
CA LEU A 199 3.17 1.88 7.84
C LEU A 199 1.88 1.84 8.67
N ASN A 200 1.68 2.80 9.57
CA ASN A 200 0.47 2.88 10.39
C ASN A 200 -0.76 3.24 9.54
N MET A 201 -0.63 4.13 8.56
CA MET A 201 -1.71 4.46 7.62
C MET A 201 -2.12 3.22 6.80
N CYS A 202 -1.15 2.52 6.22
CA CYS A 202 -1.40 1.28 5.49
C CYS A 202 -2.05 0.21 6.37
N THR A 203 -1.61 0.10 7.62
CA THR A 203 -2.21 -0.81 8.61
C THR A 203 -3.69 -0.49 8.86
N LYS A 204 -4.03 0.80 8.96
CA LYS A 204 -5.42 1.23 9.13
C LYS A 204 -6.27 0.85 7.91
N TRP A 205 -5.77 1.10 6.70
CA TRP A 205 -6.48 0.71 5.47
C TRP A 205 -6.67 -0.80 5.32
N ILE A 206 -5.68 -1.60 5.74
CA ILE A 206 -5.78 -3.07 5.75
C ILE A 206 -6.81 -3.54 6.79
N LYS A 207 -6.90 -2.90 7.95
CA LYS A 207 -7.94 -3.23 8.94
C LYS A 207 -9.34 -2.88 8.45
N ASP A 208 -9.44 -1.87 7.60
CA ASP A 208 -10.69 -1.39 7.00
C ASP A 208 -10.94 -1.96 5.57
N ASP A 209 -10.32 -3.10 5.21
CA ASP A 209 -10.22 -3.73 3.86
C ASP A 209 -11.53 -3.79 3.05
N LYS A 210 -12.69 -3.67 3.71
CA LYS A 210 -14.03 -3.66 3.09
C LYS A 210 -14.17 -2.62 1.98
N HIS A 211 -13.57 -1.45 2.12
CA HIS A 211 -13.68 -0.39 1.10
C HIS A 211 -12.84 -0.71 -0.15
N ILE A 212 -11.64 -1.23 0.04
CA ILE A 212 -10.71 -1.55 -1.05
C ILE A 212 -11.24 -2.73 -1.87
N LEU A 213 -11.78 -3.75 -1.20
CA LEU A 213 -12.45 -4.87 -1.85
C LEU A 213 -13.67 -4.44 -2.66
N ALA A 214 -14.50 -3.54 -2.14
CA ALA A 214 -15.68 -3.04 -2.85
C ALA A 214 -15.30 -2.30 -4.14
N ASP A 215 -14.27 -1.44 -4.09
CA ASP A 215 -13.78 -0.70 -5.25
C ASP A 215 -13.20 -1.65 -6.31
N VAL A 216 -12.46 -2.68 -5.89
CA VAL A 216 -11.87 -3.69 -6.79
C VAL A 216 -12.95 -4.60 -7.40
N GLU A 217 -13.93 -5.03 -6.62
CA GLU A 217 -15.04 -5.88 -7.09
C GLU A 217 -16.00 -5.13 -8.02
N ALA A 218 -16.20 -3.83 -7.82
CA ALA A 218 -17.02 -3.01 -8.71
C ALA A 218 -16.47 -2.97 -10.15
N LEU A 219 -15.14 -3.04 -10.31
CA LEU A 219 -14.49 -3.01 -11.63
C LEU A 219 -14.80 -4.25 -12.49
N PHE A 220 -15.10 -5.39 -11.87
CA PHE A 220 -15.43 -6.64 -12.58
C PHE A 220 -16.92 -6.86 -12.79
N LYS A 221 -17.78 -5.94 -12.31
CA LYS A 221 -19.24 -5.99 -12.50
C LYS A 221 -19.71 -5.18 -13.73
N LEU A 222 -18.79 -4.56 -14.47
CA LEU A 222 -19.01 -3.90 -15.76
C LEU A 222 -18.79 -4.87 -16.93
#